data_AF-A0A8T5YKR1-F1
#
_entry.id   AF-A0A8T5YKR1-F1
#
_cell.length_a   1.000
_cell.length_b   1.000
_cell.length_c   1.000
_cell.angle_alpha   90.00
_cell.angle_beta   90.00
_cell.angle_gamma   90.00
#
_symmetry.space_group_name_H-M   'P 1'
#
loop_
_entity.id
_entity.type
_entity.pdbx_description
1 polymer ?
#
loop_
_entity_poly.entity_id
_entity_poly.type
_entity_poly.pdbx_seq_one_letter_code
_entity_poly.pdbx_strand_id
1 'polypeptide(L)'
;MNKIYNIVWNESSGMWVVTSELTRKGGQRHRKIKKTMLAGLIAGLMLPAIPAMAQMYNDKTLEYSDSVMELSAGDTATNTTINGGAQYISSGGNATSTTINEGVQIVFDGGTASTTTINGGYQEISSGGLATNTIIDGGDQYISSGGNAIDTTIENGYQTVFSGGNATSTIINAGFQEVSSGGSATSAIINGGFQTLYDNSIASSTVINNGFQLISSGGSSVDTTIQGGIQEVGEGGSASATTINDGFQILLSGGSATNTTINNGWQDISSGGSATQTIISGGIQTIYDGGSASEITINSGYQVISSGGSVTTTTIYRGGEQSITNAGLATGTIIRGGEQRVSSGGSAVDTTIEEGLQTVLNGGNVSGTLISGGEQRVSSGGSAVDTTIEEGLQTVLNGGNVSGTLISGGEQRVSSGGSAVDTTIEEGVQTVLNGGNVSGTHISGGEQNISSGGSAVDTTIEVGLQTVFDGGSVNGTIIDGGEQHISSGGSAINTTLDGYQTVFNGGNATGTTINGGFQNISSGGSATSTIINAGFQEVSSGGSATSTTINAGFQALYDSSIASGTVINNGFQLISSGGSAINTTIKGGFQEVSDGGRAIETTITSGWQNVLSGGVAT
;
A
#
# COMPACT_ATOMS: atom_id res chain seq x y z
N MET A 1 44.93 15.61 4.76
CA MET A 1 45.54 15.59 3.41
C MET A 1 44.59 16.31 2.46
N ASN A 2 45.13 17.15 1.56
CA ASN A 2 44.50 18.27 0.86
C ASN A 2 43.08 18.02 0.29
N LYS A 3 42.17 18.99 0.48
CA LYS A 3 40.74 18.98 0.11
C LYS A 3 40.39 19.73 -1.19
N ILE A 4 41.36 20.00 -2.08
CA ILE A 4 41.10 20.71 -3.35
C ILE A 4 41.93 20.06 -4.46
N TYR A 5 41.29 19.73 -5.59
CA TYR A 5 41.90 19.13 -6.78
C TYR A 5 41.42 19.86 -8.04
N ASN A 6 42.30 19.97 -9.05
CA ASN A 6 41.98 20.56 -10.35
C ASN A 6 41.97 19.48 -11.43
N ILE A 7 41.01 19.58 -12.35
CA ILE A 7 40.85 18.69 -13.49
C ILE A 7 41.48 19.36 -14.72
N VAL A 8 42.43 18.70 -15.37
CA VAL A 8 43.20 19.26 -16.50
C VAL A 8 43.19 18.30 -17.68
N TRP A 9 43.03 18.83 -18.89
CA TRP A 9 43.01 18.04 -20.12
C TRP A 9 44.42 17.56 -20.47
N ASN A 10 44.59 16.26 -20.72
CA ASN A 10 45.86 15.67 -21.16
C ASN A 10 45.79 15.33 -22.66
N GLU A 11 46.53 16.07 -23.48
CA GLU A 11 46.54 15.89 -24.93
C GLU A 11 47.21 14.60 -25.42
N SER A 12 48.06 13.95 -24.61
CA SER A 12 48.70 12.69 -25.02
C SER A 12 47.82 11.46 -24.78
N SER A 13 46.82 11.58 -23.89
CA SER A 13 45.91 10.48 -23.57
C SER A 13 44.45 10.75 -23.96
N GLY A 14 44.11 11.98 -24.37
CA GLY A 14 42.76 12.34 -24.83
C GLY A 14 41.68 12.32 -23.74
N MET A 15 42.06 12.53 -22.47
CA MET A 15 41.13 12.49 -21.33
C MET A 15 41.48 13.51 -20.24
N TRP A 16 40.48 13.86 -19.43
CA TRP A 16 40.60 14.74 -18.26
C TRP A 16 41.20 13.99 -17.08
N VAL A 17 42.25 14.54 -16.45
CA VAL A 17 42.96 13.90 -15.34
C VAL A 17 42.99 14.82 -14.12
N VAL A 18 42.79 14.24 -12.93
CA VAL A 18 42.80 14.95 -11.65
C VAL A 18 44.26 15.14 -11.18
N THR A 19 44.65 16.39 -10.90
CA THR A 19 46.00 16.72 -10.41
C THR A 19 45.94 17.49 -9.09
N SER A 20 46.94 17.29 -8.22
CA SER A 20 47.02 18.01 -6.95
C SER A 20 47.83 19.32 -7.09
N GLU A 21 47.42 20.35 -6.34
CA GLU A 21 47.85 21.76 -6.47
C GLU A 21 49.36 22.04 -6.21
N LEU A 22 50.18 21.01 -5.94
CA LEU A 22 51.61 21.18 -5.61
C LEU A 22 52.56 21.03 -6.81
N THR A 23 52.06 20.92 -8.04
CA THR A 23 52.91 20.88 -9.24
C THR A 23 53.26 22.30 -9.72
N ARG A 24 54.41 22.82 -9.25
CA ARG A 24 54.98 24.07 -9.77
C ARG A 24 55.45 23.93 -11.22
N LYS A 25 54.99 24.86 -12.05
CA LYS A 25 55.42 25.17 -13.42
C LYS A 25 56.95 25.21 -13.52
N GLY A 26 57.56 24.36 -14.35
CA GLY A 26 59.01 24.40 -14.54
C GLY A 26 59.58 23.44 -15.59
N GLY A 27 59.96 23.99 -16.74
CA GLY A 27 61.23 23.66 -17.41
C GLY A 27 61.19 22.66 -18.57
N GLN A 28 61.21 23.19 -19.80
CA GLN A 28 61.71 22.47 -20.97
C GLN A 28 63.11 21.90 -20.70
N ARG A 29 63.33 20.62 -21.03
CA ARG A 29 64.68 20.09 -21.26
C ARG A 29 64.75 19.31 -22.56
N HIS A 30 65.57 19.85 -23.46
CA HIS A 30 66.08 19.21 -24.66
C HIS A 30 66.74 17.86 -24.35
N ARG A 31 66.38 16.81 -25.09
CA ARG A 31 67.18 15.58 -25.15
C ARG A 31 67.86 15.44 -26.50
N LYS A 32 69.18 15.63 -26.45
CA LYS A 32 70.16 15.30 -27.49
C LYS A 32 70.14 13.79 -27.76
N ILE A 33 70.16 13.48 -29.05
CA ILE A 33 70.44 12.16 -29.62
C ILE A 33 71.93 11.83 -29.43
N LYS A 34 72.26 10.65 -28.90
CA LYS A 34 73.55 9.99 -29.12
C LYS A 34 73.34 8.50 -29.38
N LYS A 35 73.82 8.09 -30.56
CA LYS A 35 73.87 6.75 -31.15
C LYS A 35 74.97 5.88 -30.54
N THR A 36 74.75 4.57 -30.59
CA THR A 36 75.76 3.48 -30.73
C THR A 36 75.05 2.35 -31.51
N MET A 37 75.22 2.28 -32.84
CA MET A 37 76.11 1.39 -33.64
C MET A 37 75.65 -0.09 -33.59
N LEU A 38 74.99 -0.64 -34.64
CA LEU A 38 75.53 -1.25 -35.90
C LEU A 38 76.25 -2.60 -35.60
N ALA A 39 76.04 -3.77 -36.22
CA ALA A 39 75.39 -4.22 -37.47
C ALA A 39 75.04 -5.73 -37.35
N GLY A 40 74.12 -6.20 -38.20
CA GLY A 40 73.81 -7.62 -38.41
C GLY A 40 72.87 -7.79 -39.60
N LEU A 41 73.45 -7.87 -40.79
CA LEU A 41 72.87 -8.00 -42.12
C LEU A 41 71.92 -9.23 -42.25
N ILE A 42 70.64 -9.01 -42.60
CA ILE A 42 69.90 -9.89 -43.52
C ILE A 42 69.18 -8.98 -44.51
N ALA A 43 69.78 -8.85 -45.70
CA ALA A 43 69.06 -8.53 -46.92
C ALA A 43 68.26 -9.77 -47.31
N GLY A 44 66.94 -9.69 -47.26
CA GLY A 44 66.03 -10.75 -47.68
C GLY A 44 64.62 -10.21 -47.82
N LEU A 45 64.26 -9.83 -49.04
CA LEU A 45 62.92 -9.45 -49.53
C LEU A 45 62.20 -8.29 -48.81
N MET A 46 62.59 -7.05 -49.14
CA MET A 46 61.60 -5.99 -49.32
C MET A 46 60.94 -6.22 -50.69
N LEU A 47 59.84 -6.97 -50.71
CA LEU A 47 58.90 -6.86 -51.82
C LEU A 47 58.25 -5.47 -51.72
N PRO A 48 58.14 -4.69 -52.81
CA PRO A 48 57.21 -3.57 -52.80
C PRO A 48 55.82 -4.15 -52.49
N ALA A 49 55.13 -3.61 -51.48
CA ALA A 49 53.69 -3.77 -51.40
C ALA A 49 53.12 -3.08 -52.65
N ILE A 50 52.97 -3.86 -53.72
CA ILE A 50 52.11 -3.50 -54.84
C ILE A 50 50.76 -3.19 -54.19
N PRO A 51 50.11 -2.05 -54.47
CA PRO A 51 48.74 -1.87 -54.02
C PRO A 51 47.96 -3.10 -54.50
N ALA A 52 47.46 -3.91 -53.57
CA ALA A 52 46.53 -4.97 -53.93
C ALA A 52 45.40 -4.25 -54.68
N MET A 53 45.27 -4.54 -55.99
CA MET A 53 44.17 -3.97 -56.75
C MET A 53 42.91 -4.52 -56.13
N ALA A 54 42.13 -3.64 -55.52
CA ALA A 54 40.79 -3.92 -55.05
C ALA A 54 40.02 -4.69 -56.13
N GLN A 55 39.58 -5.90 -55.80
CA GLN A 55 38.78 -6.74 -56.67
C GLN A 55 37.30 -6.42 -56.49
N MET A 56 36.56 -6.49 -57.59
CA MET A 56 35.11 -6.32 -57.61
C MET A 56 34.46 -7.60 -58.09
N TYR A 57 33.64 -8.20 -57.23
CA TYR A 57 32.90 -9.42 -57.51
C TYR A 57 31.41 -9.10 -57.59
N ASN A 58 30.80 -9.25 -58.76
CA ASN A 58 29.38 -9.01 -58.95
C ASN A 58 28.68 -10.31 -59.35
N ASP A 59 27.52 -10.55 -58.76
CA ASP A 59 26.58 -11.63 -59.11
C ASP A 59 27.26 -13.02 -59.11
N LYS A 60 28.06 -13.31 -58.08
CA LYS A 60 28.79 -14.57 -57.95
C LYS A 60 27.99 -15.60 -57.17
N THR A 61 28.01 -16.84 -57.64
CA THR A 61 27.40 -17.97 -56.92
C THR A 61 28.47 -18.91 -56.38
N LEU A 62 28.35 -19.29 -55.10
CA LEU A 62 29.21 -20.25 -54.40
C LEU A 62 28.40 -21.53 -54.12
N GLU A 63 28.53 -22.53 -55.00
CA GLU A 63 27.60 -23.67 -55.08
C GLU A 63 27.92 -24.85 -54.14
N TYR A 64 29.16 -25.03 -53.73
CA TYR A 64 29.60 -26.21 -52.97
C TYR A 64 30.51 -25.83 -51.81
N SER A 65 30.68 -26.71 -50.82
CA SER A 65 31.52 -26.50 -49.63
C SER A 65 32.93 -25.99 -49.92
N ASP A 66 33.51 -26.41 -51.06
CA ASP A 66 34.88 -26.08 -51.43
C ASP A 66 34.97 -24.73 -52.18
N SER A 67 33.82 -24.10 -52.48
CA SER A 67 33.75 -22.79 -53.15
C SER A 67 33.94 -21.67 -52.13
N VAL A 68 35.13 -21.06 -52.14
CA VAL A 68 35.51 -20.00 -51.20
C VAL A 68 35.71 -18.67 -51.92
N MET A 69 35.17 -17.59 -51.36
CA MET A 69 35.46 -16.21 -51.73
C MET A 69 36.08 -15.48 -50.54
N GLU A 70 37.26 -14.91 -50.72
CA GLU A 70 37.93 -14.06 -49.72
C GLU A 70 37.95 -12.61 -50.18
N LEU A 71 37.43 -11.70 -49.35
CA LEU A 71 37.47 -10.26 -49.56
C LEU A 71 38.48 -9.63 -48.60
N SER A 72 39.52 -9.03 -49.15
CA SER A 72 40.56 -8.30 -48.42
C SER A 72 40.35 -6.79 -48.52
N ALA A 73 41.29 -6.01 -47.98
CA ALA A 73 41.24 -4.55 -47.97
C ALA A 73 40.99 -3.96 -49.37
N GLY A 74 39.87 -3.25 -49.53
CA GLY A 74 39.45 -2.62 -50.78
C GLY A 74 38.58 -3.50 -51.67
N ASP A 75 38.55 -4.82 -51.45
CA ASP A 75 37.71 -5.72 -52.23
C ASP A 75 36.23 -5.48 -51.94
N THR A 76 35.41 -5.61 -52.98
CA THR A 76 33.96 -5.43 -52.92
C THR A 76 33.26 -6.63 -53.56
N ALA A 77 32.23 -7.13 -52.90
CA ALA A 77 31.29 -8.10 -53.47
C ALA A 77 29.86 -7.55 -53.45
N THR A 78 29.15 -7.69 -54.56
CA THR A 78 27.74 -7.33 -54.70
C THR A 78 26.96 -8.54 -55.20
N ASN A 79 25.78 -8.78 -54.62
CA ASN A 79 24.85 -9.84 -55.02
C ASN A 79 25.46 -11.25 -55.03
N THR A 80 26.31 -11.58 -54.07
CA THR A 80 26.84 -12.95 -53.94
C THR A 80 25.72 -13.89 -53.50
N THR A 81 25.53 -15.01 -54.17
CA THR A 81 24.64 -16.11 -53.73
C THR A 81 25.49 -17.26 -53.18
N ILE A 82 25.17 -17.76 -51.99
CA ILE A 82 25.84 -18.89 -51.35
C ILE A 82 24.83 -20.05 -51.25
N ASN A 83 25.11 -21.16 -51.94
CA ASN A 83 24.30 -22.38 -51.96
C ASN A 83 25.07 -23.58 -51.36
N GLY A 84 26.04 -23.31 -50.48
CA GLY A 84 26.87 -24.34 -49.85
C GLY A 84 28.33 -23.96 -49.64
N GLY A 85 28.82 -22.91 -50.33
CA GLY A 85 30.19 -22.40 -50.17
C GLY A 85 30.41 -21.44 -49.00
N ALA A 86 31.54 -20.74 -49.01
CA ALA A 86 31.95 -19.81 -47.95
C ALA A 86 32.40 -18.45 -48.48
N GLN A 87 31.93 -17.36 -47.85
CA GLN A 87 32.42 -16.01 -48.08
C GLN A 87 33.10 -15.46 -46.83
N TYR A 88 34.40 -15.16 -46.92
CA TYR A 88 35.21 -14.58 -45.85
C TYR A 88 35.47 -13.11 -46.10
N ILE A 89 35.09 -12.24 -45.17
CA ILE A 89 35.24 -10.79 -45.29
C ILE A 89 36.23 -10.31 -44.24
N SER A 90 37.45 -10.02 -44.69
CA SER A 90 38.55 -9.56 -43.84
C SER A 90 38.59 -8.03 -43.73
N SER A 91 39.54 -7.53 -42.94
CA SER A 91 39.74 -6.09 -42.71
C SER A 91 39.74 -5.27 -44.00
N GLY A 92 38.81 -4.31 -44.09
CA GLY A 92 38.64 -3.42 -45.23
C GLY A 92 37.93 -4.02 -46.45
N GLY A 93 37.53 -5.29 -46.40
CA GLY A 93 36.67 -5.93 -47.41
C GLY A 93 35.19 -5.64 -47.16
N ASN A 94 34.40 -5.56 -48.24
CA ASN A 94 32.98 -5.19 -48.17
C ASN A 94 32.10 -6.14 -49.00
N ALA A 95 31.09 -6.76 -48.38
CA ALA A 95 30.03 -7.48 -49.09
C ALA A 95 28.69 -6.76 -48.95
N THR A 96 27.95 -6.70 -50.05
CA THR A 96 26.63 -6.07 -50.14
C THR A 96 25.66 -7.03 -50.82
N SER A 97 24.45 -7.17 -50.27
CA SER A 97 23.37 -7.98 -50.84
C SER A 97 23.74 -9.46 -51.04
N THR A 98 24.50 -10.04 -50.10
CA THR A 98 24.77 -11.49 -50.13
C THR A 98 23.50 -12.26 -49.79
N THR A 99 23.12 -13.27 -50.57
CA THR A 99 22.06 -14.23 -50.24
C THR A 99 22.67 -15.57 -49.82
N ILE A 100 22.34 -16.06 -48.64
CA ILE A 100 22.81 -17.34 -48.10
C ILE A 100 21.62 -18.32 -48.07
N ASN A 101 21.55 -19.19 -49.07
CA ASN A 101 20.58 -20.29 -49.09
C ASN A 101 21.10 -21.46 -48.25
N GLU A 102 22.37 -21.81 -48.46
CA GLU A 102 23.13 -22.79 -47.68
C GLU A 102 24.59 -22.30 -47.55
N GLY A 103 25.40 -22.88 -46.67
CA GLY A 103 26.79 -22.48 -46.47
C GLY A 103 26.95 -21.30 -45.50
N VAL A 104 28.03 -20.52 -45.65
CA VAL A 104 28.46 -19.54 -44.63
C VAL A 104 28.98 -18.21 -45.19
N GLN A 105 28.69 -17.13 -44.47
CA GLN A 105 29.43 -15.87 -44.54
C GLN A 105 30.09 -15.57 -43.20
N ILE A 106 31.40 -15.33 -43.16
CA ILE A 106 32.11 -14.91 -41.93
C ILE A 106 32.67 -13.50 -42.11
N VAL A 107 32.34 -12.62 -41.18
CA VAL A 107 32.79 -11.23 -41.12
C VAL A 107 33.85 -11.10 -40.03
N PHE A 108 35.10 -10.93 -40.41
CA PHE A 108 36.24 -10.77 -39.51
C PHE A 108 36.47 -9.30 -39.12
N ASP A 109 37.46 -9.07 -38.26
CA ASP A 109 37.87 -7.75 -37.77
C ASP A 109 38.07 -6.73 -38.91
N GLY A 110 37.31 -5.62 -38.85
CA GLY A 110 37.30 -4.55 -39.84
C GLY A 110 36.65 -4.91 -41.18
N GLY A 111 36.08 -6.11 -41.33
CA GLY A 111 35.25 -6.48 -42.47
C GLY A 111 33.82 -5.97 -42.32
N THR A 112 33.13 -5.73 -43.45
CA THR A 112 31.74 -5.25 -43.44
C THR A 112 30.84 -6.07 -44.36
N ALA A 113 29.73 -6.56 -43.81
CA ALA A 113 28.62 -7.12 -44.56
C ALA A 113 27.39 -6.20 -44.45
N SER A 114 26.68 -6.01 -45.55
CA SER A 114 25.45 -5.22 -45.59
C SER A 114 24.39 -5.90 -46.44
N THR A 115 23.13 -5.76 -46.03
CA THR A 115 21.95 -6.29 -46.73
C THR A 115 22.02 -7.79 -47.01
N THR A 116 22.68 -8.56 -46.13
CA THR A 116 22.73 -10.02 -46.24
C THR A 116 21.34 -10.63 -46.01
N THR A 117 20.89 -11.56 -46.84
CA THR A 117 19.67 -12.35 -46.64
C THR A 117 20.04 -13.80 -46.32
N ILE A 118 19.51 -14.38 -45.26
CA ILE A 118 19.84 -15.73 -44.78
C ILE A 118 18.58 -16.60 -44.79
N ASN A 119 18.45 -17.48 -45.79
CA ASN A 119 17.29 -18.36 -45.97
C ASN A 119 17.46 -19.72 -45.27
N GLY A 120 18.70 -20.14 -44.97
CA GLY A 120 18.95 -21.44 -44.33
C GLY A 120 20.36 -21.63 -43.75
N GLY A 121 21.41 -21.21 -44.47
CA GLY A 121 22.79 -21.23 -43.96
C GLY A 121 23.03 -20.24 -42.80
N TYR A 122 24.28 -19.83 -42.56
CA TYR A 122 24.57 -18.92 -41.46
C TYR A 122 25.53 -17.76 -41.79
N GLN A 123 25.37 -16.65 -41.05
CA GLN A 123 26.30 -15.54 -41.01
C GLN A 123 26.98 -15.50 -39.63
N GLU A 124 28.31 -15.52 -39.58
CA GLU A 124 29.08 -15.32 -38.36
C GLU A 124 29.78 -13.94 -38.37
N ILE A 125 29.61 -13.18 -37.29
CA ILE A 125 30.23 -11.88 -37.10
C ILE A 125 31.25 -12.03 -35.97
N SER A 126 32.52 -12.11 -36.33
CA SER A 126 33.63 -12.25 -35.40
C SER A 126 33.99 -10.91 -34.75
N SER A 127 34.93 -10.94 -33.80
CA SER A 127 35.44 -9.73 -33.12
C SER A 127 35.86 -8.64 -34.11
N GLY A 128 35.32 -7.43 -33.94
CA GLY A 128 35.58 -6.28 -34.81
C GLY A 128 34.87 -6.30 -36.17
N GLY A 129 34.14 -7.38 -36.50
CA GLY A 129 33.32 -7.46 -37.69
C GLY A 129 32.01 -6.67 -37.55
N LEU A 130 31.47 -6.22 -38.68
CA LEU A 130 30.23 -5.45 -38.76
C LEU A 130 29.26 -6.04 -39.78
N ALA A 131 28.04 -6.38 -39.35
CA ALA A 131 26.92 -6.66 -40.23
C ALA A 131 25.81 -5.62 -40.07
N THR A 132 25.23 -5.17 -41.18
CA THR A 132 24.13 -4.21 -41.18
C THR A 132 22.98 -4.67 -42.07
N ASN A 133 21.73 -4.41 -41.66
CA ASN A 133 20.54 -4.71 -42.45
C ASN A 133 20.42 -6.19 -42.87
N THR A 134 20.87 -7.12 -42.02
CA THR A 134 20.72 -8.55 -42.29
C THR A 134 19.25 -8.94 -42.18
N ILE A 135 18.73 -9.72 -43.13
CA ILE A 135 17.40 -10.35 -43.08
C ILE A 135 17.61 -11.84 -42.85
N ILE A 136 16.98 -12.39 -41.81
CA ILE A 136 16.96 -13.82 -41.51
C ILE A 136 15.57 -14.36 -41.84
N ASP A 137 15.48 -15.27 -42.80
CA ASP A 137 14.24 -15.91 -43.28
C ASP A 137 14.41 -17.44 -43.32
N GLY A 138 14.96 -18.00 -42.25
CA GLY A 138 15.06 -19.45 -42.03
C GLY A 138 16.41 -19.94 -41.50
N GLY A 139 17.49 -19.19 -41.73
CA GLY A 139 18.83 -19.55 -41.25
C GLY A 139 19.25 -18.91 -39.93
N ASP A 140 20.56 -18.81 -39.72
CA ASP A 140 21.15 -18.37 -38.46
C ASP A 140 22.10 -17.16 -38.59
N GLN A 141 22.09 -16.27 -37.61
CA GLN A 141 23.13 -15.25 -37.44
C GLN A 141 23.81 -15.40 -36.07
N TYR A 142 25.13 -15.56 -36.08
CA TYR A 142 25.97 -15.69 -34.90
C TYR A 142 26.78 -14.42 -34.68
N ILE A 143 26.63 -13.78 -33.52
CA ILE A 143 27.39 -12.58 -33.15
C ILE A 143 28.35 -12.96 -32.04
N SER A 144 29.61 -13.16 -32.40
CA SER A 144 30.68 -13.55 -31.49
C SER A 144 31.18 -12.36 -30.66
N SER A 145 32.05 -12.63 -29.69
CA SER A 145 32.62 -11.61 -28.81
C SER A 145 33.27 -10.46 -29.60
N GLY A 146 32.86 -9.22 -29.36
CA GLY A 146 33.32 -8.02 -30.06
C GLY A 146 32.72 -7.81 -31.46
N GLY A 147 31.89 -8.74 -31.95
CA GLY A 147 31.14 -8.59 -33.19
C GLY A 147 29.92 -7.67 -33.02
N ASN A 148 29.51 -7.02 -34.11
CA ASN A 148 28.40 -6.06 -34.10
C ASN A 148 27.42 -6.34 -35.24
N ALA A 149 26.15 -6.58 -34.91
CA ALA A 149 25.04 -6.61 -35.85
C ALA A 149 24.10 -5.42 -35.59
N ILE A 150 23.76 -4.70 -36.66
CA ILE A 150 22.87 -3.53 -36.60
C ILE A 150 21.72 -3.72 -37.59
N ASP A 151 20.50 -3.41 -37.15
CA ASP A 151 19.28 -3.45 -37.97
C ASP A 151 19.01 -4.84 -38.58
N THR A 152 19.21 -5.91 -37.80
CA THR A 152 18.86 -7.26 -38.25
C THR A 152 17.34 -7.46 -38.17
N THR A 153 16.71 -7.94 -39.24
CA THR A 153 15.29 -8.32 -39.27
C THR A 153 15.20 -9.85 -39.28
N ILE A 154 14.52 -10.42 -38.29
CA ILE A 154 14.26 -11.85 -38.16
C ILE A 154 12.81 -12.10 -38.57
N GLU A 155 12.60 -12.48 -39.83
CA GLU A 155 11.31 -12.96 -40.32
C GLU A 155 11.06 -14.37 -39.79
N ASN A 156 11.99 -15.28 -40.08
CA ASN A 156 12.04 -16.67 -39.61
C ASN A 156 13.49 -17.04 -39.29
N GLY A 157 13.75 -17.99 -38.38
CA GLY A 157 15.12 -18.42 -38.02
C GLY A 157 15.64 -17.79 -36.72
N TYR A 158 16.97 -17.73 -36.56
CA TYR A 158 17.62 -17.42 -35.29
C TYR A 158 18.73 -16.37 -35.39
N GLN A 159 18.78 -15.47 -34.40
CA GLN A 159 19.97 -14.68 -34.09
C GLN A 159 20.47 -15.08 -32.70
N THR A 160 21.72 -15.50 -32.60
CA THR A 160 22.38 -15.78 -31.31
C THR A 160 23.45 -14.74 -31.04
N VAL A 161 23.32 -14.04 -29.90
CA VAL A 161 24.29 -13.07 -29.41
C VAL A 161 25.13 -13.73 -28.32
N PHE A 162 26.37 -14.09 -28.65
CA PHE A 162 27.29 -14.71 -27.70
C PHE A 162 27.91 -13.69 -26.74
N SER A 163 28.67 -14.19 -25.77
CA SER A 163 29.35 -13.37 -24.76
C SER A 163 30.21 -12.25 -25.38
N GLY A 164 29.89 -11.00 -25.05
CA GLY A 164 30.55 -9.80 -25.58
C GLY A 164 30.16 -9.43 -27.02
N GLY A 165 29.24 -10.16 -27.66
CA GLY A 165 28.61 -9.79 -28.92
C GLY A 165 27.52 -8.75 -28.72
N ASN A 166 27.26 -7.93 -29.76
CA ASN A 166 26.32 -6.80 -29.69
C ASN A 166 25.32 -6.83 -30.84
N ALA A 167 24.03 -6.89 -30.52
CA ALA A 167 22.93 -6.72 -31.47
C ALA A 167 22.20 -5.40 -31.18
N THR A 168 22.06 -4.54 -32.19
CA THR A 168 21.36 -3.25 -32.07
C THR A 168 20.21 -3.19 -33.06
N SER A 169 19.05 -2.74 -32.60
CA SER A 169 17.85 -2.54 -33.43
C SER A 169 17.37 -3.81 -34.14
N THR A 170 17.48 -4.97 -33.49
CA THR A 170 16.93 -6.21 -34.05
C THR A 170 15.41 -6.16 -34.07
N ILE A 171 14.79 -6.41 -35.22
CA ILE A 171 13.34 -6.58 -35.38
C ILE A 171 13.02 -8.08 -35.43
N ILE A 172 12.14 -8.56 -34.56
CA ILE A 172 11.80 -9.99 -34.44
C ILE A 172 10.31 -10.17 -34.80
N ASN A 173 10.04 -10.58 -36.04
CA ASN A 173 8.67 -10.74 -36.56
C ASN A 173 8.04 -12.06 -36.14
N ALA A 174 8.70 -13.20 -36.38
CA ALA A 174 8.24 -14.51 -35.90
C ALA A 174 9.36 -15.43 -35.40
N GLY A 175 10.62 -15.18 -35.78
CA GLY A 175 11.78 -15.98 -35.34
C GLY A 175 12.24 -15.71 -33.91
N PHE A 176 13.49 -16.07 -33.63
CA PHE A 176 14.05 -16.08 -32.28
C PHE A 176 15.33 -15.24 -32.20
N GLN A 177 15.44 -14.43 -31.15
CA GLN A 177 16.71 -13.87 -30.70
C GLN A 177 17.11 -14.52 -29.37
N GLU A 178 18.23 -15.23 -29.37
CA GLU A 178 18.87 -15.72 -28.15
C GLU A 178 19.99 -14.75 -27.76
N VAL A 179 19.93 -14.20 -26.55
CA VAL A 179 21.04 -13.46 -25.94
C VAL A 179 21.69 -14.36 -24.90
N SER A 180 22.75 -15.04 -25.33
CA SER A 180 23.50 -15.97 -24.49
C SER A 180 24.29 -15.22 -23.41
N SER A 181 24.97 -15.98 -22.55
CA SER A 181 25.62 -15.40 -21.37
C SER A 181 26.63 -14.31 -21.68
N GLY A 182 26.42 -13.11 -21.13
CA GLY A 182 27.26 -11.92 -21.37
C GLY A 182 27.06 -11.24 -22.73
N GLY A 183 26.08 -11.65 -23.54
CA GLY A 183 25.69 -10.96 -24.77
C GLY A 183 24.84 -9.71 -24.50
N SER A 184 24.76 -8.80 -25.48
CA SER A 184 23.96 -7.57 -25.37
C SER A 184 23.03 -7.36 -26.56
N ALA A 185 21.75 -7.07 -26.26
CA ALA A 185 20.75 -6.64 -27.22
C ALA A 185 20.21 -5.24 -26.85
N THR A 186 20.23 -4.30 -27.78
CA THR A 186 19.77 -2.93 -27.55
C THR A 186 18.70 -2.55 -28.56
N SER A 187 17.61 -1.94 -28.10
CA SER A 187 16.50 -1.45 -28.94
C SER A 187 15.84 -2.53 -29.80
N ALA A 188 15.73 -3.76 -29.29
CA ALA A 188 15.03 -4.83 -29.98
C ALA A 188 13.52 -4.54 -30.07
N ILE A 189 12.88 -4.88 -31.19
CA ILE A 189 11.44 -4.76 -31.40
C ILE A 189 10.87 -6.16 -31.63
N ILE A 190 10.03 -6.65 -30.73
CA ILE A 190 9.44 -7.98 -30.77
C ILE A 190 7.98 -7.89 -31.24
N ASN A 191 7.74 -8.12 -32.53
CA ASN A 191 6.41 -8.01 -33.12
C ASN A 191 5.55 -9.24 -32.84
N GLY A 192 6.04 -10.43 -33.14
CA GLY A 192 5.38 -11.72 -32.87
C GLY A 192 6.36 -12.87 -32.61
N GLY A 193 7.67 -12.60 -32.63
CA GLY A 193 8.70 -13.58 -32.32
C GLY A 193 9.07 -13.62 -30.83
N PHE A 194 10.23 -14.19 -30.56
CA PHE A 194 10.70 -14.50 -29.21
C PHE A 194 12.08 -13.93 -28.96
N GLN A 195 12.30 -13.36 -27.78
CA GLN A 195 13.62 -13.03 -27.27
C GLN A 195 13.86 -13.75 -25.96
N THR A 196 14.99 -14.45 -25.82
CA THR A 196 15.38 -15.11 -24.57
C THR A 196 16.70 -14.53 -24.06
N LEU A 197 16.73 -14.17 -22.78
CA LEU A 197 17.90 -13.63 -22.08
C LEU A 197 18.41 -14.67 -21.08
N TYR A 198 19.68 -15.07 -21.21
CA TYR A 198 20.36 -16.01 -20.30
C TYR A 198 21.27 -15.29 -19.28
N ASP A 199 22.00 -16.06 -18.47
CA ASP A 199 22.83 -15.57 -17.37
C ASP A 199 23.80 -14.44 -17.76
N ASN A 200 23.77 -13.30 -17.06
CA ASN A 200 24.58 -12.11 -17.34
C ASN A 200 24.34 -11.46 -18.72
N SER A 201 23.31 -11.87 -19.48
CA SER A 201 22.89 -11.16 -20.68
C SER A 201 22.12 -9.89 -20.33
N ILE A 202 22.19 -8.88 -21.22
CA ILE A 202 21.49 -7.61 -21.03
C ILE A 202 20.68 -7.26 -22.28
N ALA A 203 19.38 -7.06 -22.10
CA ALA A 203 18.54 -6.35 -23.06
C ALA A 203 18.23 -4.94 -22.55
N SER A 204 18.28 -3.94 -23.44
CA SER A 204 17.91 -2.57 -23.10
C SER A 204 16.97 -1.96 -24.13
N SER A 205 16.01 -1.14 -23.65
CA SER A 205 15.04 -0.42 -24.49
C SER A 205 14.27 -1.33 -25.45
N THR A 206 13.93 -2.54 -25.00
CA THR A 206 13.18 -3.50 -25.81
C THR A 206 11.72 -3.08 -25.91
N VAL A 207 11.12 -3.17 -27.10
CA VAL A 207 9.70 -2.93 -27.32
C VAL A 207 9.01 -4.25 -27.66
N ILE A 208 8.04 -4.67 -26.85
CA ILE A 208 7.29 -5.91 -27.06
C ILE A 208 5.88 -5.56 -27.54
N ASN A 209 5.62 -5.73 -28.83
CA ASN A 209 4.32 -5.41 -29.44
C ASN A 209 3.32 -6.54 -29.21
N ASN A 210 3.45 -7.69 -29.88
CA ASN A 210 2.64 -8.89 -29.63
C ASN A 210 3.51 -10.14 -29.42
N GLY A 211 4.83 -9.96 -29.31
CA GLY A 211 5.78 -11.05 -29.10
C GLY A 211 6.00 -11.39 -27.63
N PHE A 212 7.07 -12.15 -27.39
CA PHE A 212 7.41 -12.68 -26.07
C PHE A 212 8.88 -12.42 -25.72
N GLN A 213 9.14 -11.91 -24.51
CA GLN A 213 10.48 -11.84 -23.93
C GLN A 213 10.55 -12.74 -22.70
N LEU A 214 11.48 -13.71 -22.71
CA LEU A 214 11.83 -14.53 -21.56
C LEU A 214 13.10 -14.02 -20.91
N ILE A 215 13.04 -13.66 -19.64
CA ILE A 215 14.22 -13.36 -18.81
C ILE A 215 14.50 -14.58 -17.94
N SER A 216 15.49 -15.38 -18.35
CA SER A 216 15.91 -16.57 -17.60
C SER A 216 16.86 -16.20 -16.46
N SER A 217 17.34 -17.21 -15.73
CA SER A 217 18.25 -17.03 -14.60
C SER A 217 19.49 -16.22 -14.95
N GLY A 218 19.72 -15.16 -14.17
CA GLY A 218 20.83 -14.21 -14.33
C GLY A 218 20.68 -13.23 -15.50
N GLY A 219 19.64 -13.36 -16.33
CA GLY A 219 19.35 -12.40 -17.40
C GLY A 219 18.79 -11.09 -16.86
N SER A 220 19.08 -9.99 -17.57
CA SER A 220 18.61 -8.65 -17.21
C SER A 220 17.95 -7.93 -18.38
N SER A 221 16.78 -7.34 -18.14
CA SER A 221 16.09 -6.47 -19.09
C SER A 221 15.84 -5.10 -18.45
N VAL A 222 16.22 -4.04 -19.15
CA VAL A 222 16.12 -2.66 -18.67
C VAL A 222 15.30 -1.85 -19.66
N ASP A 223 14.39 -1.01 -19.16
CA ASP A 223 13.62 -0.06 -19.98
C ASP A 223 12.76 -0.75 -21.05
N THR A 224 12.15 -1.88 -20.69
CA THR A 224 11.25 -2.57 -21.62
C THR A 224 9.91 -1.86 -21.71
N THR A 225 9.39 -1.65 -22.93
CA THR A 225 8.03 -1.16 -23.18
C THR A 225 7.16 -2.29 -23.74
N ILE A 226 6.07 -2.63 -23.05
CA ILE A 226 5.09 -3.64 -23.48
C ILE A 226 3.86 -2.92 -24.06
N GLN A 227 3.49 -3.27 -25.29
CA GLN A 227 2.37 -2.67 -26.04
C GLN A 227 1.30 -3.71 -26.45
N GLY A 228 1.26 -4.86 -25.77
CA GLY A 228 0.33 -5.96 -26.07
C GLY A 228 0.93 -7.36 -25.90
N GLY A 229 2.26 -7.46 -25.87
CA GLY A 229 2.99 -8.72 -25.73
C GLY A 229 3.19 -9.14 -24.27
N ILE A 230 4.14 -10.06 -24.07
CA ILE A 230 4.42 -10.66 -22.77
C ILE A 230 5.90 -10.55 -22.43
N GLN A 231 6.20 -10.08 -21.22
CA GLN A 231 7.50 -10.23 -20.58
C GLN A 231 7.38 -11.23 -19.41
N GLU A 232 8.04 -12.38 -19.51
CA GLU A 232 8.11 -13.36 -18.43
C GLU A 232 9.47 -13.27 -17.74
N VAL A 233 9.46 -13.15 -16.41
CA VAL A 233 10.67 -13.09 -15.58
C VAL A 233 10.73 -14.36 -14.73
N GLY A 234 11.64 -15.26 -15.12
CA GLY A 234 11.87 -16.54 -14.48
C GLY A 234 12.81 -16.47 -13.26
N GLU A 235 13.14 -17.63 -12.70
CA GLU A 235 13.98 -17.76 -11.50
C GLU A 235 15.34 -17.09 -11.67
N GLY A 236 15.62 -16.06 -10.86
CA GLY A 236 16.88 -15.30 -10.91
C GLY A 236 16.98 -14.31 -12.07
N GLY A 237 15.94 -14.18 -12.90
CA GLY A 237 15.83 -13.12 -13.90
C GLY A 237 15.45 -11.77 -13.28
N SER A 238 15.87 -10.67 -13.90
CA SER A 238 15.57 -9.32 -13.43
C SER A 238 15.07 -8.39 -14.53
N ALA A 239 13.92 -7.75 -14.28
CA ALA A 239 13.40 -6.65 -15.08
C ALA A 239 13.47 -5.32 -14.31
N SER A 240 13.82 -4.23 -14.99
CA SER A 240 13.82 -2.90 -14.38
C SER A 240 13.27 -1.85 -15.33
N ALA A 241 12.55 -0.87 -14.77
CA ALA A 241 11.94 0.23 -15.53
C ALA A 241 11.00 -0.24 -16.66
N THR A 242 10.30 -1.37 -16.47
CA THR A 242 9.33 -1.84 -17.44
C THR A 242 8.11 -0.90 -17.47
N THR A 243 7.69 -0.47 -18.66
CA THR A 243 6.44 0.27 -18.88
C THR A 243 5.43 -0.62 -19.60
N ILE A 244 4.26 -0.85 -19.00
CA ILE A 244 3.21 -1.70 -19.52
C ILE A 244 2.05 -0.83 -20.02
N ASN A 245 2.05 -0.53 -21.31
CA ASN A 245 0.96 0.22 -21.96
C ASN A 245 -0.23 -0.68 -22.27
N ASP A 246 0.03 -1.95 -22.58
CA ASP A 246 -0.91 -3.06 -22.75
C ASP A 246 -0.14 -4.39 -22.58
N GLY A 247 -0.82 -5.53 -22.53
CA GLY A 247 -0.21 -6.85 -22.37
C GLY A 247 0.16 -7.18 -20.93
N PHE A 248 1.17 -8.06 -20.75
CA PHE A 248 1.49 -8.67 -19.46
C PHE A 248 2.97 -8.64 -19.11
N GLN A 249 3.27 -8.35 -17.85
CA GLN A 249 4.51 -8.76 -17.20
C GLN A 249 4.18 -9.85 -16.17
N ILE A 250 4.85 -11.00 -16.28
CA ILE A 250 4.61 -12.16 -15.40
C ILE A 250 5.90 -12.43 -14.62
N LEU A 251 5.83 -12.37 -13.29
CA LEU A 251 6.93 -12.68 -12.39
C LEU A 251 6.70 -14.06 -11.79
N LEU A 252 7.54 -15.01 -12.20
CA LEU A 252 7.52 -16.38 -11.68
C LEU A 252 8.37 -16.49 -10.40
N SER A 253 8.42 -17.70 -9.83
CA SER A 253 9.22 -17.98 -8.64
C SER A 253 10.68 -17.56 -8.83
N GLY A 254 11.19 -16.68 -7.96
CA GLY A 254 12.54 -16.14 -8.00
C GLY A 254 12.76 -15.03 -9.04
N GLY A 255 11.74 -14.69 -9.84
CA GLY A 255 11.78 -13.57 -10.77
C GLY A 255 11.56 -12.24 -10.04
N SER A 256 12.30 -11.20 -10.47
CA SER A 256 12.24 -9.88 -9.82
C SER A 256 11.99 -8.76 -10.81
N ALA A 257 11.08 -7.84 -10.46
CA ALA A 257 10.89 -6.58 -11.17
C ALA A 257 11.02 -5.37 -10.25
N THR A 258 11.59 -4.30 -10.78
CA THR A 258 11.72 -3.02 -10.07
C THR A 258 11.27 -1.85 -10.95
N ASN A 259 10.65 -0.84 -10.34
CA ASN A 259 10.24 0.38 -11.02
C ASN A 259 9.32 0.13 -12.24
N THR A 260 8.37 -0.80 -12.10
CA THR A 260 7.41 -1.08 -13.17
C THR A 260 6.29 -0.04 -13.18
N THR A 261 5.95 0.51 -14.34
CA THR A 261 4.78 1.40 -14.52
C THR A 261 3.70 0.69 -15.32
N ILE A 262 2.49 0.60 -14.76
CA ILE A 262 1.35 -0.10 -15.37
C ILE A 262 0.28 0.92 -15.78
N ASN A 263 0.17 1.20 -17.08
CA ASN A 263 -0.78 2.18 -17.61
C ASN A 263 -2.14 1.55 -17.92
N ASN A 264 -2.21 0.47 -18.71
CA ASN A 264 -3.48 -0.27 -18.96
C ASN A 264 -3.33 -1.80 -18.96
N GLY A 265 -2.10 -2.32 -18.96
CA GLY A 265 -1.85 -3.76 -18.94
C GLY A 265 -1.83 -4.37 -17.53
N TRP A 266 -1.16 -5.51 -17.41
CA TRP A 266 -1.16 -6.33 -16.22
C TRP A 266 0.26 -6.65 -15.73
N GLN A 267 0.44 -6.65 -14.41
CA GLN A 267 1.59 -7.28 -13.77
C GLN A 267 1.08 -8.38 -12.84
N ASP A 268 1.48 -9.61 -13.13
CA ASP A 268 1.10 -10.80 -12.37
C ASP A 268 2.30 -11.32 -11.58
N ILE A 269 2.17 -11.40 -10.26
CA ILE A 269 3.22 -11.84 -9.34
C ILE A 269 2.84 -13.20 -8.77
N SER A 270 3.47 -14.25 -9.29
CA SER A 270 3.25 -15.63 -8.86
C SER A 270 4.01 -15.95 -7.57
N SER A 271 3.80 -17.16 -7.05
CA SER A 271 4.51 -17.66 -5.86
C SER A 271 6.03 -17.53 -5.99
N GLY A 272 6.66 -16.89 -5.02
CA GLY A 272 8.11 -16.62 -5.00
C GLY A 272 8.57 -15.50 -5.92
N GLY A 273 7.68 -14.89 -6.73
CA GLY A 273 7.96 -13.70 -7.51
C GLY A 273 7.95 -12.44 -6.65
N SER A 274 8.70 -11.40 -7.06
CA SER A 274 8.84 -10.17 -6.29
C SER A 274 8.82 -8.91 -7.16
N ALA A 275 7.99 -7.92 -6.81
CA ALA A 275 8.01 -6.60 -7.42
C ALA A 275 8.23 -5.48 -6.39
N THR A 276 9.04 -4.48 -6.74
CA THR A 276 9.18 -3.27 -5.92
C THR A 276 8.98 -2.01 -6.75
N GLN A 277 8.55 -0.92 -6.10
CA GLN A 277 8.43 0.40 -6.73
C GLN A 277 7.49 0.40 -7.93
N THR A 278 6.38 -0.35 -7.82
CA THR A 278 5.40 -0.42 -8.90
C THR A 278 4.48 0.81 -8.86
N ILE A 279 4.26 1.44 -10.01
CA ILE A 279 3.32 2.54 -10.19
C ILE A 279 2.15 2.06 -11.03
N ILE A 280 0.95 2.04 -10.46
CA ILE A 280 -0.29 1.68 -11.15
C ILE A 280 -1.02 2.97 -11.54
N SER A 281 -1.20 3.20 -12.84
CA SER A 281 -1.81 4.42 -13.42
C SER A 281 -2.94 4.09 -14.38
N GLY A 282 -3.72 3.04 -14.09
CA GLY A 282 -4.89 2.61 -14.87
C GLY A 282 -4.96 1.10 -15.12
N GLY A 283 -3.82 0.41 -15.05
CA GLY A 283 -3.73 -1.04 -15.21
C GLY A 283 -3.99 -1.81 -13.91
N ILE A 284 -3.56 -3.07 -13.91
CA ILE A 284 -3.84 -4.01 -12.82
C ILE A 284 -2.55 -4.70 -12.36
N GLN A 285 -2.35 -4.76 -11.05
CA GLN A 285 -1.34 -5.61 -10.43
C GLN A 285 -2.03 -6.72 -9.63
N THR A 286 -1.72 -7.98 -9.93
CA THR A 286 -2.23 -9.14 -9.20
C THR A 286 -1.11 -9.83 -8.45
N ILE A 287 -1.30 -10.05 -7.14
CA ILE A 287 -0.36 -10.78 -6.28
C ILE A 287 -1.04 -12.07 -5.85
N TYR A 288 -0.49 -13.20 -6.28
CA TYR A 288 -0.97 -14.55 -5.98
C TYR A 288 -0.26 -15.16 -4.75
N ASP A 289 -0.63 -16.39 -4.39
CA ASP A 289 -0.10 -17.12 -3.23
C ASP A 289 1.43 -17.14 -3.18
N GLY A 290 2.02 -16.60 -2.11
CA GLY A 290 3.47 -16.53 -1.93
C GLY A 290 4.19 -15.51 -2.82
N GLY A 291 3.48 -14.74 -3.64
CA GLY A 291 4.02 -13.56 -4.32
C GLY A 291 4.19 -12.38 -3.35
N SER A 292 5.16 -11.51 -3.62
CA SER A 292 5.47 -10.36 -2.77
C SER A 292 5.55 -9.06 -3.57
N ALA A 293 5.01 -7.97 -3.02
CA ALA A 293 5.23 -6.63 -3.55
C ALA A 293 5.49 -5.58 -2.46
N SER A 294 6.30 -4.56 -2.77
CA SER A 294 6.54 -3.44 -1.86
C SER A 294 6.67 -2.09 -2.56
N GLU A 295 6.46 -1.00 -1.81
CA GLU A 295 6.61 0.38 -2.30
C GLU A 295 5.71 0.68 -3.51
N ILE A 296 4.43 0.34 -3.41
CA ILE A 296 3.48 0.51 -4.52
C ILE A 296 2.80 1.86 -4.44
N THR A 297 2.66 2.52 -5.58
CA THR A 297 1.82 3.72 -5.73
C THR A 297 0.68 3.43 -6.69
N ILE A 298 -0.55 3.57 -6.22
CA ILE A 298 -1.77 3.43 -7.03
C ILE A 298 -2.32 4.83 -7.30
N ASN A 299 -2.00 5.41 -8.45
CA ASN A 299 -2.57 6.68 -8.91
C ASN A 299 -4.01 6.47 -9.42
N SER A 300 -4.21 5.38 -10.16
CA SER A 300 -5.50 4.88 -10.64
C SER A 300 -5.39 3.40 -11.00
N GLY A 301 -6.52 2.73 -11.20
CA GLY A 301 -6.52 1.29 -11.50
C GLY A 301 -6.56 0.44 -10.22
N TYR A 302 -6.11 -0.81 -10.32
CA TYR A 302 -6.40 -1.82 -9.29
C TYR A 302 -5.15 -2.60 -8.86
N GLN A 303 -5.03 -2.84 -7.55
CA GLN A 303 -4.17 -3.88 -6.99
C GLN A 303 -5.04 -4.96 -6.37
N VAL A 304 -4.80 -6.22 -6.73
CA VAL A 304 -5.50 -7.39 -6.19
C VAL A 304 -4.51 -8.26 -5.43
N ILE A 305 -4.77 -8.47 -4.15
CA ILE A 305 -3.98 -9.32 -3.26
C ILE A 305 -4.84 -10.53 -2.90
N SER A 306 -4.44 -11.71 -3.39
CA SER A 306 -5.22 -12.93 -3.23
C SER A 306 -4.34 -14.13 -2.90
N SER A 307 -4.98 -15.17 -2.37
CA SER A 307 -4.45 -16.52 -2.23
C SER A 307 -3.25 -16.65 -1.31
N GLY A 308 -2.94 -15.69 -0.43
CA GLY A 308 -1.71 -15.71 0.39
C GLY A 308 -0.61 -14.76 -0.09
N GLY A 309 -0.88 -13.97 -1.14
CA GLY A 309 0.00 -12.88 -1.57
C GLY A 309 0.21 -11.85 -0.46
N SER A 310 1.41 -11.26 -0.40
CA SER A 310 1.81 -10.29 0.63
C SER A 310 2.25 -8.97 0.00
N VAL A 311 1.71 -7.87 0.53
CA VAL A 311 2.05 -6.52 0.08
C VAL A 311 2.42 -5.62 1.25
N THR A 312 3.47 -4.84 1.08
CA THR A 312 3.88 -3.83 2.05
C THR A 312 3.91 -2.44 1.41
N THR A 313 3.65 -1.40 2.22
CA THR A 313 3.86 0.01 1.84
C THR A 313 3.19 0.41 0.52
N THR A 314 1.86 0.29 0.48
CA THR A 314 1.06 0.78 -0.65
C THR A 314 0.49 2.16 -0.35
N THR A 315 0.63 3.11 -1.28
CA THR A 315 -0.07 4.40 -1.22
C THR A 315 -1.17 4.43 -2.28
N ILE A 316 -2.42 4.71 -1.88
CA ILE A 316 -3.59 4.70 -2.76
C ILE A 316 -4.12 6.13 -2.91
N TYR A 317 -3.98 6.71 -4.10
CA TYR A 317 -4.54 8.02 -4.43
C TYR A 317 -5.96 7.91 -4.99
N ARG A 318 -6.61 9.06 -5.16
CA ARG A 318 -7.96 9.15 -5.73
C ARG A 318 -8.05 8.48 -7.11
N GLY A 319 -8.96 7.51 -7.22
CA GLY A 319 -9.17 6.70 -8.43
C GLY A 319 -8.42 5.36 -8.42
N GLY A 320 -7.56 5.13 -7.43
CA GLY A 320 -6.94 3.84 -7.16
C GLY A 320 -7.74 2.99 -6.18
N GLU A 321 -7.66 1.67 -6.36
CA GLU A 321 -8.28 0.68 -5.47
C GLU A 321 -7.29 -0.45 -5.12
N GLN A 322 -7.25 -0.84 -3.86
CA GLN A 322 -6.59 -2.07 -3.40
C GLN A 322 -7.63 -3.05 -2.86
N SER A 323 -7.70 -4.25 -3.43
CA SER A 323 -8.62 -5.31 -3.00
C SER A 323 -7.86 -6.49 -2.40
N ILE A 324 -8.19 -6.84 -1.16
CA ILE A 324 -7.53 -7.90 -0.38
C ILE A 324 -8.54 -9.01 -0.08
N THR A 325 -8.23 -10.23 -0.52
CA THR A 325 -9.15 -11.39 -0.45
C THR A 325 -8.39 -12.70 -0.22
N ASN A 326 -9.07 -13.79 0.13
CA ASN A 326 -8.54 -15.17 0.08
C ASN A 326 -7.15 -15.35 0.73
N ALA A 327 -6.97 -14.99 2.00
CA ALA A 327 -5.69 -15.03 2.72
C ALA A 327 -4.62 -14.02 2.26
N GLY A 328 -4.95 -13.09 1.36
CA GLY A 328 -4.09 -11.96 1.02
C GLY A 328 -3.83 -11.05 2.24
N LEU A 329 -2.62 -10.51 2.31
CA LEU A 329 -2.15 -9.64 3.39
C LEU A 329 -1.62 -8.31 2.84
N ALA A 330 -2.13 -7.19 3.36
CA ALA A 330 -1.55 -5.87 3.15
C ALA A 330 -1.09 -5.28 4.49
N THR A 331 0.11 -4.70 4.52
CA THR A 331 0.68 -4.03 5.70
C THR A 331 1.17 -2.64 5.38
N GLY A 332 0.82 -1.66 6.21
CA GLY A 332 1.28 -0.28 6.06
C GLY A 332 0.71 0.41 4.82
N THR A 333 -0.58 0.18 4.54
CA THR A 333 -1.26 0.88 3.43
C THR A 333 -1.62 2.31 3.86
N ILE A 334 -1.37 3.29 3.00
CA ILE A 334 -1.74 4.69 3.20
C ILE A 334 -2.78 5.08 2.15
N ILE A 335 -3.96 5.51 2.60
CA ILE A 335 -5.06 5.94 1.73
C ILE A 335 -5.10 7.47 1.68
N ARG A 336 -4.91 8.02 0.48
CA ARG A 336 -4.92 9.46 0.13
C ARG A 336 -6.02 9.75 -0.88
N GLY A 337 -7.24 9.33 -0.55
CA GLY A 337 -8.45 9.59 -1.35
C GLY A 337 -8.89 8.44 -2.26
N GLY A 338 -8.15 7.32 -2.28
CA GLY A 338 -8.57 6.07 -2.92
C GLY A 338 -9.42 5.16 -2.03
N GLU A 339 -9.51 3.89 -2.39
CA GLU A 339 -10.23 2.86 -1.60
C GLU A 339 -9.35 1.63 -1.31
N GLN A 340 -9.36 1.16 -0.06
CA GLN A 340 -8.90 -0.20 0.29
C GLN A 340 -10.12 -1.05 0.65
N ARG A 341 -10.28 -2.20 0.00
CA ARG A 341 -11.36 -3.16 0.24
C ARG A 341 -10.81 -4.45 0.82
N VAL A 342 -11.27 -4.82 2.00
CA VAL A 342 -10.89 -6.06 2.68
C VAL A 342 -12.10 -6.97 2.73
N SER A 343 -12.06 -8.10 2.01
CA SER A 343 -13.18 -9.05 1.91
C SER A 343 -12.81 -10.41 2.50
N SER A 344 -13.68 -11.40 2.31
CA SER A 344 -13.55 -12.75 2.88
C SER A 344 -12.12 -13.33 2.80
N GLY A 345 -11.56 -13.61 3.97
CA GLY A 345 -10.23 -14.17 4.15
C GLY A 345 -9.08 -13.18 3.98
N GLY A 346 -9.34 -11.96 3.54
CA GLY A 346 -8.33 -10.91 3.42
C GLY A 346 -7.98 -10.27 4.78
N SER A 347 -6.74 -9.79 4.90
CA SER A 347 -6.25 -9.09 6.10
C SER A 347 -5.52 -7.79 5.73
N ALA A 348 -5.86 -6.70 6.41
CA ALA A 348 -5.08 -5.46 6.35
C ALA A 348 -4.58 -5.04 7.73
N VAL A 349 -3.31 -4.71 7.84
CA VAL A 349 -2.65 -4.35 9.10
C VAL A 349 -2.01 -2.97 8.95
N ASP A 350 -2.17 -2.12 9.98
CA ASP A 350 -1.57 -0.79 10.05
C ASP A 350 -1.93 0.08 8.84
N THR A 351 -3.21 0.12 8.48
CA THR A 351 -3.70 1.02 7.44
C THR A 351 -3.86 2.42 8.00
N THR A 352 -3.30 3.43 7.33
CA THR A 352 -3.51 4.85 7.63
C THR A 352 -4.47 5.46 6.62
N ILE A 353 -5.56 6.07 7.09
CA ILE A 353 -6.59 6.70 6.27
C ILE A 353 -6.49 8.22 6.45
N GLU A 354 -5.70 8.88 5.61
CA GLU A 354 -5.59 10.35 5.57
C GLU A 354 -6.80 10.96 4.85
N GLU A 355 -7.21 10.34 3.74
CA GLU A 355 -8.42 10.66 2.98
C GLU A 355 -9.00 9.37 2.36
N GLY A 356 -10.23 9.39 1.86
CA GLY A 356 -10.82 8.25 1.15
C GLY A 356 -11.44 7.22 2.10
N LEU A 357 -11.37 5.94 1.74
CA LEU A 357 -12.17 4.89 2.37
C LEU A 357 -11.40 3.58 2.56
N GLN A 358 -11.48 3.01 3.76
CA GLN A 358 -11.25 1.58 3.99
C GLN A 358 -12.61 0.89 4.18
N THR A 359 -12.96 -0.03 3.28
CA THR A 359 -14.19 -0.84 3.38
C THR A 359 -13.86 -2.26 3.86
N VAL A 360 -14.37 -2.63 5.03
CA VAL A 360 -14.26 -3.99 5.59
C VAL A 360 -15.56 -4.74 5.35
N LEU A 361 -15.50 -5.76 4.50
CA LEU A 361 -16.63 -6.57 4.04
C LEU A 361 -16.68 -7.91 4.78
N ASN A 362 -17.68 -8.73 4.48
CA ASN A 362 -17.90 -10.03 5.10
C ASN A 362 -16.64 -10.92 5.07
N GLY A 363 -16.17 -11.35 6.24
CA GLY A 363 -14.99 -12.18 6.43
C GLY A 363 -13.66 -11.46 6.24
N GLY A 364 -13.68 -10.14 6.00
CA GLY A 364 -12.49 -9.29 5.99
C GLY A 364 -12.09 -8.88 7.41
N ASN A 365 -10.78 -8.82 7.67
CA ASN A 365 -10.24 -8.49 8.98
C ASN A 365 -9.23 -7.36 8.86
N VAL A 366 -9.36 -6.35 9.71
CA VAL A 366 -8.38 -5.26 9.79
C VAL A 366 -7.92 -5.02 11.22
N SER A 367 -6.66 -4.64 11.40
CA SER A 367 -6.10 -4.32 12.73
C SER A 367 -5.17 -3.12 12.68
N GLY A 368 -5.15 -2.31 13.74
CA GLY A 368 -4.23 -1.17 13.86
C GLY A 368 -4.53 -0.05 12.85
N THR A 369 -5.79 0.10 12.42
CA THR A 369 -6.13 1.18 11.48
C THR A 369 -6.04 2.53 12.18
N LEU A 370 -5.33 3.48 11.57
CA LEU A 370 -5.28 4.88 12.00
C LEU A 370 -6.14 5.73 11.06
N ILE A 371 -7.17 6.38 11.59
CA ILE A 371 -8.01 7.33 10.87
C ILE A 371 -7.57 8.74 11.26
N SER A 372 -6.97 9.44 10.30
CA SER A 372 -6.53 10.84 10.46
C SER A 372 -7.28 11.79 9.51
N GLY A 373 -8.37 11.32 8.91
CA GLY A 373 -9.29 12.16 8.13
C GLY A 373 -10.40 11.40 7.42
N GLY A 374 -10.09 10.34 6.66
CA GLY A 374 -11.08 9.61 5.85
C GLY A 374 -12.09 8.77 6.65
N GLU A 375 -12.63 7.72 6.03
CA GLU A 375 -13.60 6.82 6.66
C GLU A 375 -13.09 5.37 6.70
N GLN A 376 -13.26 4.70 7.84
CA GLN A 376 -13.30 3.24 7.91
C GLN A 376 -14.75 2.78 8.00
N ARG A 377 -15.19 1.91 7.08
CA ARG A 377 -16.54 1.36 7.06
C ARG A 377 -16.52 -0.14 7.29
N VAL A 378 -17.09 -0.58 8.40
CA VAL A 378 -17.17 -1.99 8.78
C VAL A 378 -18.57 -2.52 8.52
N SER A 379 -18.69 -3.41 7.53
CA SER A 379 -19.97 -3.98 7.06
C SER A 379 -20.27 -5.34 7.67
N SER A 380 -21.44 -5.92 7.35
CA SER A 380 -21.86 -7.23 7.84
C SER A 380 -20.78 -8.31 7.69
N GLY A 381 -20.40 -8.92 8.81
CA GLY A 381 -19.37 -9.97 8.89
C GLY A 381 -17.93 -9.47 8.77
N GLY A 382 -17.71 -8.16 8.63
CA GLY A 382 -16.40 -7.54 8.73
C GLY A 382 -15.97 -7.33 10.18
N SER A 383 -14.66 -7.35 10.42
CA SER A 383 -14.04 -7.19 11.73
C SER A 383 -12.94 -6.13 11.70
N ALA A 384 -12.97 -5.17 12.62
CA ALA A 384 -11.89 -4.20 12.84
C ALA A 384 -11.44 -4.19 14.31
N VAL A 385 -10.14 -4.29 14.54
CA VAL A 385 -9.54 -4.34 15.88
C VAL A 385 -8.53 -3.21 16.03
N ASP A 386 -8.47 -2.59 17.21
CA ASP A 386 -7.48 -1.56 17.56
C ASP A 386 -7.46 -0.39 16.57
N THR A 387 -8.64 0.09 16.19
CA THR A 387 -8.74 1.30 15.34
C THR A 387 -8.53 2.54 16.19
N THR A 388 -7.64 3.43 15.77
CA THR A 388 -7.45 4.77 16.37
C THR A 388 -8.08 5.83 15.48
N ILE A 389 -8.90 6.71 16.05
CA ILE A 389 -9.62 7.78 15.35
C ILE A 389 -9.15 9.13 15.88
N GLU A 390 -8.15 9.72 15.24
CA GLU A 390 -7.66 11.07 15.54
C GLU A 390 -8.56 12.12 14.88
N GLU A 391 -8.93 11.88 13.62
CA GLU A 391 -9.92 12.65 12.87
C GLU A 391 -10.79 11.69 12.05
N GLY A 392 -11.75 12.22 11.28
CA GLY A 392 -12.57 11.40 10.38
C GLY A 392 -13.61 10.54 11.10
N LEU A 393 -13.93 9.39 10.50
CA LEU A 393 -15.08 8.58 10.90
C LEU A 393 -14.81 7.06 10.83
N GLN A 394 -15.18 6.35 11.89
CA GLN A 394 -15.44 4.91 11.82
C GLN A 394 -16.95 4.65 11.78
N THR A 395 -17.45 4.09 10.68
CA THR A 395 -18.84 3.67 10.53
C THR A 395 -18.98 2.16 10.73
N VAL A 396 -19.73 1.75 11.76
CA VAL A 396 -20.06 0.35 12.04
C VAL A 396 -21.49 0.07 11.59
N LEU A 397 -21.65 -0.70 10.52
CA LEU A 397 -22.93 -1.04 9.91
C LEU A 397 -23.50 -2.35 10.46
N ASN A 398 -24.70 -2.72 10.01
CA ASN A 398 -25.38 -3.96 10.39
C ASN A 398 -24.48 -5.19 10.23
N GLY A 399 -24.27 -5.94 11.31
CA GLY A 399 -23.43 -7.13 11.37
C GLY A 399 -21.92 -6.85 11.37
N GLY A 400 -21.49 -5.59 11.33
CA GLY A 400 -20.09 -5.20 11.48
C GLY A 400 -19.68 -5.22 12.95
N ASN A 401 -18.45 -5.64 13.23
CA ASN A 401 -17.93 -5.79 14.58
C ASN A 401 -16.62 -5.02 14.71
N VAL A 402 -16.53 -4.18 15.75
CA VAL A 402 -15.30 -3.48 16.10
C VAL A 402 -14.95 -3.68 17.57
N SER A 403 -13.66 -3.75 17.89
CA SER A 403 -13.17 -3.87 19.27
C SER A 403 -11.91 -3.06 19.51
N GLY A 404 -11.74 -2.52 20.72
CA GLY A 404 -10.53 -1.78 21.10
C GLY A 404 -10.38 -0.46 20.35
N THR A 405 -11.48 0.17 19.94
CA THR A 405 -11.40 1.47 19.25
C THR A 405 -10.98 2.56 20.23
N LEU A 406 -9.97 3.35 19.86
CA LEU A 406 -9.56 4.56 20.56
C LEU A 406 -10.03 5.79 19.79
N ILE A 407 -10.84 6.63 20.41
CA ILE A 407 -11.28 7.92 19.86
C ILE A 407 -10.50 9.02 20.58
N SER A 408 -9.65 9.73 19.83
CA SER A 408 -8.83 10.85 20.30
C SER A 408 -9.15 12.15 19.58
N GLY A 409 -10.25 12.20 18.82
CA GLY A 409 -10.79 13.44 18.24
C GLY A 409 -11.97 13.23 17.30
N GLY A 410 -11.91 12.25 16.40
CA GLY A 410 -12.97 12.01 15.39
C GLY A 410 -14.26 11.39 15.93
N GLU A 411 -15.00 10.69 15.07
CA GLU A 411 -16.28 10.06 15.43
C GLU A 411 -16.27 8.54 15.19
N GLN A 412 -16.83 7.77 16.13
CA GLN A 412 -17.31 6.41 15.87
C GLN A 412 -18.84 6.42 15.80
N ARG A 413 -19.41 5.89 14.71
CA ARG A 413 -20.85 5.77 14.52
C ARG A 413 -21.29 4.33 14.43
N VAL A 414 -22.07 3.88 15.42
CA VAL A 414 -22.58 2.51 15.50
C VAL A 414 -24.04 2.49 15.06
N SER A 415 -24.30 1.91 13.89
CA SER A 415 -25.63 1.85 13.25
C SER A 415 -26.40 0.57 13.62
N SER A 416 -27.65 0.46 13.14
CA SER A 416 -28.52 -0.70 13.38
C SER A 416 -27.82 -2.02 13.10
N GLY A 417 -27.71 -2.88 14.12
CA GLY A 417 -27.09 -4.20 14.06
C GLY A 417 -25.56 -4.19 14.07
N GLY A 418 -24.92 -3.01 14.14
CA GLY A 418 -23.49 -2.90 14.39
C GLY A 418 -23.15 -3.10 15.87
N SER A 419 -21.94 -3.58 16.14
CA SER A 419 -21.43 -3.84 17.49
C SER A 419 -20.06 -3.21 17.70
N ALA A 420 -19.90 -2.44 18.78
CA ALA A 420 -18.60 -1.93 19.23
C ALA A 420 -18.32 -2.35 20.67
N VAL A 421 -17.13 -2.90 20.93
CA VAL A 421 -16.73 -3.40 22.24
C VAL A 421 -15.44 -2.70 22.69
N ASP A 422 -15.32 -2.37 23.97
CA ASP A 422 -14.12 -1.79 24.58
C ASP A 422 -13.63 -0.54 23.82
N THR A 423 -14.57 0.38 23.55
CA THR A 423 -14.22 1.69 22.96
C THR A 423 -13.74 2.64 24.05
N THR A 424 -12.57 3.24 23.87
CA THR A 424 -12.05 4.31 24.74
C THR A 424 -12.25 5.66 24.05
N ILE A 425 -12.82 6.62 24.77
CA ILE A 425 -13.07 7.99 24.30
C ILE A 425 -12.24 8.97 25.15
N GLU A 426 -11.14 9.44 24.60
CA GLU A 426 -10.30 10.49 25.21
C GLU A 426 -10.76 11.88 24.74
N GLU A 427 -11.06 12.00 23.45
CA GLU A 427 -11.72 13.16 22.84
C GLU A 427 -12.71 12.67 21.77
N GLY A 428 -13.40 13.60 21.09
CA GLY A 428 -14.35 13.24 20.04
C GLY A 428 -15.64 12.61 20.56
N VAL A 429 -16.29 11.81 19.70
CA VAL A 429 -17.67 11.34 19.94
C VAL A 429 -17.87 9.88 19.53
N GLN A 430 -18.53 9.10 20.38
CA GLN A 430 -19.20 7.86 19.98
C GLN A 430 -20.71 8.09 19.84
N THR A 431 -21.26 7.92 18.64
CA THR A 431 -22.69 8.02 18.36
C THR A 431 -23.29 6.62 18.18
N VAL A 432 -24.21 6.24 19.07
CA VAL A 432 -24.95 4.97 19.00
C VAL A 432 -26.35 5.22 18.47
N LEU A 433 -26.61 4.76 17.25
CA LEU A 433 -27.87 4.95 16.54
C LEU A 433 -28.85 3.81 16.79
N ASN A 434 -30.06 3.92 16.22
CA ASN A 434 -31.12 2.91 16.33
C ASN A 434 -30.62 1.51 15.98
N GLY A 435 -30.74 0.56 16.92
CA GLY A 435 -30.31 -0.83 16.79
C GLY A 435 -28.80 -1.05 16.93
N GLY A 436 -28.00 0.01 17.12
CA GLY A 436 -26.58 -0.09 17.43
C GLY A 436 -26.35 -0.51 18.87
N ASN A 437 -25.33 -1.32 19.10
CA ASN A 437 -25.01 -1.86 20.43
C ASN A 437 -23.56 -1.60 20.77
N VAL A 438 -23.31 -1.04 21.96
CA VAL A 438 -21.96 -0.83 22.48
C VAL A 438 -21.84 -1.42 23.89
N SER A 439 -20.66 -1.96 24.21
CA SER A 439 -20.37 -2.49 25.54
C SER A 439 -18.95 -2.16 26.00
N GLY A 440 -18.78 -1.89 27.30
CA GLY A 440 -17.46 -1.63 27.87
C GLY A 440 -16.83 -0.31 27.41
N THR A 441 -17.66 0.68 27.05
CA THR A 441 -17.14 1.99 26.65
C THR A 441 -16.50 2.69 27.86
N HIS A 442 -15.26 3.16 27.71
CA HIS A 442 -14.54 3.95 28.70
C HIS A 442 -14.44 5.40 28.24
N ILE A 443 -14.98 6.33 29.01
CA ILE A 443 -15.01 7.76 28.70
C ILE A 443 -14.07 8.48 29.68
N SER A 444 -12.93 8.96 29.17
CA SER A 444 -11.91 9.72 29.91
C SER A 444 -11.80 11.19 29.44
N GLY A 445 -12.68 11.58 28.51
CA GLY A 445 -12.93 12.93 28.01
C GLY A 445 -14.14 12.87 27.06
N GLY A 446 -14.16 13.60 25.94
CA GLY A 446 -15.17 13.43 24.87
C GLY A 446 -16.67 13.25 25.26
N GLU A 447 -17.44 12.64 24.36
CA GLU A 447 -18.88 12.35 24.55
C GLU A 447 -19.30 10.98 24.00
N GLN A 448 -20.26 10.34 24.68
CA GLN A 448 -21.04 9.24 24.13
C GLN A 448 -22.53 9.63 24.00
N ASN A 449 -23.06 9.50 22.78
CA ASN A 449 -24.42 9.90 22.41
C ASN A 449 -25.28 8.67 22.08
N ILE A 450 -26.26 8.37 22.94
CA ILE A 450 -27.17 7.23 22.77
C ILE A 450 -28.51 7.70 22.21
N SER A 451 -28.71 7.47 20.92
CA SER A 451 -29.91 7.88 20.18
C SER A 451 -31.07 6.88 20.34
N SER A 452 -32.23 7.21 19.79
CA SER A 452 -33.42 6.36 19.79
C SER A 452 -33.14 4.95 19.28
N GLY A 453 -33.42 3.94 20.10
CA GLY A 453 -33.18 2.53 19.80
C GLY A 453 -31.71 2.08 19.92
N GLY A 454 -30.79 2.97 20.26
CA GLY A 454 -29.41 2.63 20.59
C GLY A 454 -29.28 2.09 22.01
N SER A 455 -28.32 1.18 22.22
CA SER A 455 -28.07 0.55 23.53
C SER A 455 -26.60 0.61 23.91
N ALA A 456 -26.32 1.07 25.14
CA ALA A 456 -25.00 0.97 25.76
C ALA A 456 -25.04 0.16 27.06
N VAL A 457 -24.04 -0.69 27.26
CA VAL A 457 -23.90 -1.53 28.45
C VAL A 457 -22.52 -1.33 29.07
N ASP A 458 -22.45 -1.26 30.39
CA ASP A 458 -21.20 -1.18 31.16
C ASP A 458 -20.29 -0.02 30.72
N THR A 459 -20.89 1.16 30.49
CA THR A 459 -20.11 2.38 30.22
C THR A 459 -19.48 2.91 31.50
N THR A 460 -18.19 3.20 31.50
CA THR A 460 -17.48 3.89 32.59
C THR A 460 -17.16 5.32 32.19
N ILE A 461 -17.46 6.29 33.05
CA ILE A 461 -17.26 7.72 32.80
C ILE A 461 -16.38 8.29 33.92
N GLU A 462 -15.09 8.45 33.63
CA GLU A 462 -14.13 9.11 34.54
C GLU A 462 -14.21 10.64 34.37
N VAL A 463 -14.23 11.09 33.12
CA VAL A 463 -14.39 12.49 32.71
C VAL A 463 -15.21 12.51 31.42
N GLY A 464 -15.90 13.60 31.12
CA GLY A 464 -16.72 13.73 29.91
C GLY A 464 -18.20 13.47 30.16
N LEU A 465 -18.92 13.14 29.08
CA LEU A 465 -20.38 13.11 29.08
C LEU A 465 -20.95 11.88 28.39
N GLN A 466 -21.94 11.25 29.01
CA GLN A 466 -22.88 10.36 28.32
C GLN A 466 -24.26 11.03 28.22
N THR A 467 -24.74 11.25 27.01
CA THR A 467 -26.09 11.76 26.75
C THR A 467 -27.00 10.65 26.25
N VAL A 468 -28.11 10.41 26.96
CA VAL A 468 -29.15 9.43 26.62
C VAL A 468 -30.36 10.18 26.07
N PHE A 469 -30.56 10.12 24.76
CA PHE A 469 -31.66 10.78 24.05
C PHE A 469 -32.95 9.95 24.09
N ASP A 470 -34.02 10.50 23.50
CA ASP A 470 -35.33 9.86 23.40
C ASP A 470 -35.26 8.46 22.79
N GLY A 471 -35.72 7.45 23.53
CA GLY A 471 -35.69 6.04 23.14
C GLY A 471 -34.30 5.39 23.23
N GLY A 472 -33.27 6.12 23.66
CA GLY A 472 -31.95 5.55 23.98
C GLY A 472 -31.98 4.83 25.33
N SER A 473 -31.19 3.76 25.46
CA SER A 473 -31.13 2.96 26.69
C SER A 473 -29.70 2.69 27.11
N VAL A 474 -29.42 2.87 28.41
CA VAL A 474 -28.14 2.51 29.02
C VAL A 474 -28.33 1.64 30.25
N ASN A 475 -27.44 0.68 30.47
CA ASN A 475 -27.47 -0.22 31.62
C ASN A 475 -26.07 -0.39 32.21
N GLY A 476 -25.96 -0.24 33.53
CA GLY A 476 -24.71 -0.48 34.25
C GLY A 476 -23.69 0.65 34.08
N THR A 477 -24.12 1.87 33.76
CA THR A 477 -23.20 3.01 33.68
C THR A 477 -22.55 3.27 35.04
N ILE A 478 -21.23 3.38 35.07
CA ILE A 478 -20.43 3.82 36.23
C ILE A 478 -19.94 5.24 35.97
N ILE A 479 -20.21 6.16 36.88
CA ILE A 479 -19.83 7.57 36.76
C ILE A 479 -18.89 7.92 37.92
N ASP A 480 -17.58 7.95 37.66
CA ASP A 480 -16.50 8.18 38.64
C ASP A 480 -15.85 9.56 38.46
N GLY A 481 -16.65 10.58 38.15
CA GLY A 481 -16.21 11.97 38.04
C GLY A 481 -16.89 12.75 36.92
N GLY A 482 -17.27 12.07 35.83
CA GLY A 482 -17.95 12.69 34.69
C GLY A 482 -19.45 12.91 34.89
N GLU A 483 -20.16 13.10 33.77
CA GLU A 483 -21.58 13.44 33.75
C GLU A 483 -22.42 12.46 32.92
N GLN A 484 -23.66 12.23 33.35
CA GLN A 484 -24.69 11.57 32.55
C GLN A 484 -25.95 12.43 32.46
N HIS A 485 -26.43 12.63 31.23
CA HIS A 485 -27.62 13.39 30.90
C HIS A 485 -28.71 12.49 30.34
N ILE A 486 -29.84 12.39 31.03
CA ILE A 486 -30.98 11.56 30.60
C ILE A 486 -32.08 12.49 30.12
N SER A 487 -32.21 12.59 28.80
CA SER A 487 -33.19 13.45 28.14
C SER A 487 -34.59 12.83 28.14
N SER A 488 -35.58 13.59 27.64
CA SER A 488 -36.96 13.12 27.50
C SER A 488 -37.02 11.80 26.73
N GLY A 489 -37.68 10.77 27.32
CA GLY A 489 -37.79 9.44 26.74
C GLY A 489 -36.53 8.57 26.81
N GLY A 490 -35.41 9.11 27.29
CA GLY A 490 -34.21 8.34 27.60
C GLY A 490 -34.36 7.50 28.86
N SER A 491 -33.63 6.37 28.92
CA SER A 491 -33.67 5.43 30.04
C SER A 491 -32.26 5.05 30.50
N ALA A 492 -31.97 5.27 31.79
CA ALA A 492 -30.77 4.76 32.44
C ALA A 492 -31.11 3.79 33.56
N ILE A 493 -30.45 2.64 33.57
CA ILE A 493 -30.71 1.54 34.50
C ILE A 493 -29.41 1.16 35.23
N ASN A 494 -29.50 0.96 36.55
CA ASN A 494 -28.39 0.51 37.40
C ASN A 494 -27.15 1.41 37.35
N THR A 495 -27.33 2.73 37.28
CA THR A 495 -26.21 3.67 37.32
C THR A 495 -25.51 3.63 38.69
N THR A 496 -24.19 3.50 38.73
CA THR A 496 -23.38 3.76 39.93
C THR A 496 -22.80 5.17 39.85
N LEU A 497 -23.02 5.99 40.87
CA LEU A 497 -22.85 7.44 40.80
C LEU A 497 -21.93 8.01 41.90
N ASP A 498 -20.74 8.42 41.48
CA ASP A 498 -19.77 9.23 42.23
C ASP A 498 -19.52 10.61 41.59
N GLY A 499 -19.81 10.77 40.29
CA GLY A 499 -19.88 12.05 39.57
C GLY A 499 -21.29 12.68 39.58
N TYR A 500 -21.77 13.12 38.40
CA TYR A 500 -23.05 13.81 38.25
C TYR A 500 -24.02 13.07 37.31
N GLN A 501 -25.29 12.97 37.71
CA GLN A 501 -26.38 12.48 36.87
C GLN A 501 -27.51 13.50 36.87
N THR A 502 -27.91 13.99 35.69
CA THR A 502 -29.09 14.84 35.53
C THR A 502 -30.19 14.10 34.77
N VAL A 503 -31.36 14.00 35.40
CA VAL A 503 -32.59 13.46 34.82
C VAL A 503 -33.47 14.62 34.39
N PHE A 504 -33.53 14.88 33.08
CA PHE A 504 -34.32 15.96 32.51
C PHE A 504 -35.81 15.58 32.38
N ASN A 505 -36.63 16.54 31.92
CA ASN A 505 -38.06 16.36 31.74
C ASN A 505 -38.39 15.16 30.84
N GLY A 506 -39.11 14.17 31.38
CA GLY A 506 -39.48 12.92 30.71
C GLY A 506 -38.36 11.88 30.65
N GLY A 507 -37.18 12.16 31.20
CA GLY A 507 -36.09 11.19 31.36
C GLY A 507 -36.34 10.28 32.56
N ASN A 508 -35.81 9.05 32.48
CA ASN A 508 -36.04 8.01 33.49
C ASN A 508 -34.73 7.39 33.98
N ALA A 509 -34.47 7.49 35.28
CA ALA A 509 -33.38 6.78 35.95
C ALA A 509 -33.94 5.70 36.89
N THR A 510 -33.50 4.45 36.76
CA THR A 510 -33.96 3.34 37.60
C THR A 510 -32.79 2.64 38.27
N GLY A 511 -32.84 2.48 39.58
CA GLY A 511 -31.82 1.74 40.34
C GLY A 511 -30.48 2.47 40.47
N THR A 512 -30.47 3.81 40.39
CA THR A 512 -29.24 4.57 40.62
C THR A 512 -28.72 4.32 42.04
N THR A 513 -27.44 3.98 42.18
CA THR A 513 -26.74 3.86 43.46
C THR A 513 -25.74 5.01 43.61
N ILE A 514 -25.99 5.91 44.56
CA ILE A 514 -25.16 7.10 44.83
C ILE A 514 -24.18 6.79 45.96
N ASN A 515 -22.88 6.75 45.66
CA ASN A 515 -21.82 6.44 46.63
C ASN A 515 -21.02 7.68 47.08
N GLY A 516 -21.24 8.81 46.42
CA GLY A 516 -20.57 10.08 46.70
C GLY A 516 -21.04 11.23 45.81
N GLY A 517 -21.65 10.91 44.66
CA GLY A 517 -22.04 11.86 43.63
C GLY A 517 -23.35 12.61 43.88
N PHE A 518 -23.82 13.26 42.81
CA PHE A 518 -25.00 14.12 42.81
C PHE A 518 -25.98 13.70 41.72
N GLN A 519 -27.18 13.27 42.12
CA GLN A 519 -28.29 13.04 41.20
C GLN A 519 -29.25 14.23 41.22
N ASN A 520 -29.38 14.95 40.11
CA ASN A 520 -30.38 16.01 39.92
C ASN A 520 -31.59 15.48 39.15
N ILE A 521 -32.77 15.58 39.72
CA ILE A 521 -34.03 15.25 39.06
C ILE A 521 -34.76 16.54 38.76
N SER A 522 -34.69 16.97 37.49
CA SER A 522 -35.32 18.20 37.01
C SER A 522 -36.83 18.08 36.91
N SER A 523 -37.51 19.20 36.60
CA SER A 523 -38.96 19.23 36.38
C SER A 523 -39.42 18.19 35.35
N GLY A 524 -40.34 17.32 35.75
CA GLY A 524 -40.85 16.22 34.92
C GLY A 524 -39.90 15.04 34.73
N GLY A 525 -38.70 15.06 35.31
CA GLY A 525 -37.80 13.90 35.37
C GLY A 525 -38.25 12.87 36.42
N SER A 526 -37.90 11.60 36.21
CA SER A 526 -38.25 10.51 37.12
C SER A 526 -37.04 9.69 37.54
N ALA A 527 -36.84 9.55 38.84
CA ALA A 527 -35.93 8.57 39.40
C ALA A 527 -36.70 7.54 40.23
N THR A 528 -36.41 6.26 40.05
CA THR A 528 -37.05 5.17 40.79
C THR A 528 -36.02 4.25 41.42
N SER A 529 -36.30 3.81 42.65
CA SER A 529 -35.45 2.89 43.41
C SER A 529 -34.01 3.37 43.59
N THR A 530 -33.79 4.69 43.72
CA THR A 530 -32.46 5.23 44.03
C THR A 530 -31.98 4.76 45.41
N ILE A 531 -30.74 4.32 45.52
CA ILE A 531 -30.07 4.01 46.78
C ILE A 531 -29.01 5.08 47.03
N ILE A 532 -29.11 5.79 48.16
CA ILE A 532 -28.14 6.81 48.58
C ILE A 532 -27.29 6.22 49.71
N ASN A 533 -26.06 5.83 49.39
CA ASN A 533 -25.06 5.38 50.37
C ASN A 533 -24.22 6.54 50.90
N ALA A 534 -23.97 7.55 50.06
CA ALA A 534 -23.52 8.89 50.42
C ALA A 534 -23.95 9.87 49.30
N GLY A 535 -23.44 11.11 49.33
CA GLY A 535 -23.77 12.09 48.30
C GLY A 535 -25.19 12.67 48.42
N PHE A 536 -25.75 13.09 47.29
CA PHE A 536 -26.96 13.90 47.25
C PHE A 536 -27.91 13.48 46.13
N GLN A 537 -29.21 13.41 46.44
CA GLN A 537 -30.28 13.40 45.46
C GLN A 537 -31.09 14.70 45.59
N GLU A 538 -31.03 15.54 44.56
CA GLU A 538 -31.88 16.72 44.43
C GLU A 538 -33.12 16.37 43.62
N VAL A 539 -34.31 16.67 44.16
CA VAL A 539 -35.56 16.65 43.42
C VAL A 539 -36.03 18.09 43.25
N SER A 540 -35.73 18.63 42.07
CA SER A 540 -36.07 19.98 41.67
C SER A 540 -37.57 20.11 41.33
N SER A 541 -38.00 21.33 41.03
CA SER A 541 -39.43 21.66 40.93
C SER A 541 -40.20 20.79 39.94
N GLY A 542 -41.17 20.00 40.41
CA GLY A 542 -41.96 19.09 39.56
C GLY A 542 -41.25 17.79 39.15
N GLY A 543 -40.05 17.51 39.67
CA GLY A 543 -39.39 16.20 39.55
C GLY A 543 -40.03 15.15 40.47
N SER A 544 -39.82 13.87 40.16
CA SER A 544 -40.35 12.74 40.94
C SER A 544 -39.27 11.75 41.33
N ALA A 545 -39.14 11.47 42.63
CA ALA A 545 -38.31 10.38 43.16
C ALA A 545 -39.20 9.32 43.85
N THR A 546 -39.15 8.07 43.44
CA THR A 546 -39.95 7.00 44.05
C THR A 546 -39.06 5.90 44.63
N SER A 547 -39.45 5.39 45.79
CA SER A 547 -38.76 4.29 46.49
C SER A 547 -37.29 4.56 46.77
N THR A 548 -36.91 5.82 47.01
CA THR A 548 -35.54 6.17 47.41
C THR A 548 -35.19 5.52 48.75
N THR A 549 -34.06 4.84 48.85
CA THR A 549 -33.50 4.34 50.11
C THR A 549 -32.28 5.16 50.51
N ILE A 550 -32.33 5.83 51.66
CA ILE A 550 -31.25 6.67 52.18
C ILE A 550 -30.50 5.92 53.28
N ASN A 551 -29.44 5.21 52.90
CA ASN A 551 -28.53 4.53 53.84
C ASN A 551 -27.65 5.52 54.58
N ALA A 552 -27.11 6.51 53.86
CA ALA A 552 -26.49 7.72 54.36
C ALA A 552 -26.66 8.84 53.31
N GLY A 553 -26.09 10.03 53.52
CA GLY A 553 -26.23 11.15 52.58
C GLY A 553 -27.57 11.88 52.68
N PHE A 554 -27.98 12.52 51.60
CA PHE A 554 -29.04 13.53 51.60
C PHE A 554 -30.01 13.39 50.43
N GLN A 555 -31.31 13.55 50.70
CA GLN A 555 -32.33 13.80 49.68
C GLN A 555 -32.96 15.18 49.93
N ALA A 556 -33.05 16.02 48.90
CA ALA A 556 -33.62 17.35 48.95
C ALA A 556 -34.85 17.48 48.06
N LEU A 557 -35.96 17.97 48.59
CA LEU A 557 -37.19 18.20 47.82
C LEU A 557 -37.49 19.71 47.78
N TYR A 558 -37.60 20.26 46.57
CA TYR A 558 -37.91 21.67 46.33
C TYR A 558 -39.17 21.86 45.45
N ASP A 559 -39.96 22.90 45.70
CA ASP A 559 -40.99 23.49 44.82
C ASP A 559 -41.82 22.51 43.96
N SER A 560 -42.89 21.91 44.48
CA SER A 560 -43.74 20.95 43.75
C SER A 560 -43.06 19.63 43.35
N SER A 561 -41.83 19.36 43.82
CA SER A 561 -41.24 18.01 43.75
C SER A 561 -42.02 17.01 44.59
N ILE A 562 -41.95 15.75 44.18
CA ILE A 562 -42.58 14.64 44.89
C ILE A 562 -41.52 13.57 45.17
N ALA A 563 -41.37 13.21 46.43
CA ALA A 563 -40.79 11.94 46.82
C ALA A 563 -41.87 11.01 47.37
N SER A 564 -41.91 9.76 46.93
CA SER A 564 -42.88 8.77 47.43
C SER A 564 -42.20 7.48 47.86
N GLY A 565 -42.54 6.97 49.04
CA GLY A 565 -42.01 5.71 49.55
C GLY A 565 -40.53 5.79 49.94
N THR A 566 -40.02 6.96 50.33
CA THR A 566 -38.63 7.11 50.80
C THR A 566 -38.40 6.29 52.08
N VAL A 567 -37.32 5.53 52.16
CA VAL A 567 -36.89 4.82 53.37
C VAL A 567 -35.59 5.44 53.88
N ILE A 568 -35.61 6.03 55.09
CA ILE A 568 -34.44 6.67 55.70
C ILE A 568 -33.86 5.74 56.76
N ASN A 569 -32.72 5.10 56.46
CA ASN A 569 -32.03 4.25 57.43
C ASN A 569 -31.16 5.08 58.37
N ASN A 570 -30.22 5.91 57.88
CA ASN A 570 -29.41 6.80 58.73
C ASN A 570 -29.13 8.20 58.16
N GLY A 571 -29.55 8.51 56.92
CA GLY A 571 -29.29 9.81 56.27
C GLY A 571 -30.32 10.89 56.59
N PHE A 572 -30.40 11.88 55.70
CA PHE A 572 -31.24 13.07 55.86
C PHE A 572 -32.19 13.27 54.67
N GLN A 573 -33.46 13.61 54.94
CA GLN A 573 -34.38 14.11 53.93
C GLN A 573 -34.81 15.54 54.28
N LEU A 574 -34.52 16.50 53.39
CA LEU A 574 -35.04 17.87 53.47
C LEU A 574 -36.29 18.02 52.62
N ILE A 575 -37.33 18.57 53.20
CA ILE A 575 -38.54 18.95 52.50
C ILE A 575 -38.68 20.47 52.61
N SER A 576 -38.24 21.17 51.58
CA SER A 576 -38.29 22.63 51.50
C SER A 576 -39.65 23.13 51.01
N SER A 577 -39.82 24.45 50.95
CA SER A 577 -41.03 25.10 50.42
C SER A 577 -41.50 24.44 49.13
N GLY A 578 -42.79 24.09 49.09
CA GLY A 578 -43.45 23.46 47.94
C GLY A 578 -43.12 21.98 47.72
N GLY A 579 -42.04 21.43 48.29
CA GLY A 579 -41.71 20.01 48.17
C GLY A 579 -42.68 19.12 48.96
N SER A 580 -42.91 17.90 48.47
CA SER A 580 -43.80 16.92 49.09
C SER A 580 -43.13 15.55 49.23
N ALA A 581 -43.01 15.05 50.46
CA ALA A 581 -42.68 13.65 50.73
C ALA A 581 -43.93 12.88 51.15
N ILE A 582 -44.18 11.71 50.55
CA ILE A 582 -45.35 10.87 50.80
C ILE A 582 -44.88 9.48 51.22
N ASN A 583 -45.47 8.94 52.28
CA ASN A 583 -45.20 7.60 52.78
C ASN A 583 -43.70 7.36 53.09
N THR A 584 -43.04 8.35 53.72
CA THR A 584 -41.66 8.19 54.17
C THR A 584 -41.60 7.25 55.39
N THR A 585 -40.68 6.28 55.39
CA THR A 585 -40.38 5.43 56.55
C THR A 585 -39.02 5.79 57.15
N ILE A 586 -38.97 6.24 58.40
CA ILE A 586 -37.74 6.61 59.11
C ILE A 586 -37.36 5.47 60.09
N LYS A 587 -36.18 4.86 59.87
CA LYS A 587 -35.61 3.75 60.65
C LYS A 587 -34.35 4.13 61.44
N GLY A 588 -33.87 5.37 61.37
CA GLY A 588 -32.72 5.82 62.17
C GLY A 588 -32.22 7.23 61.86
N GLY A 589 -32.43 7.76 60.66
CA GLY A 589 -31.97 9.11 60.28
C GLY A 589 -32.89 10.27 60.68
N PHE A 590 -32.89 11.31 59.85
CA PHE A 590 -33.63 12.56 60.07
C PHE A 590 -34.46 12.98 58.86
N GLN A 591 -35.67 13.49 59.11
CA GLN A 591 -36.46 14.22 58.13
C GLN A 591 -36.73 15.63 58.64
N GLU A 592 -36.42 16.65 57.84
CA GLU A 592 -36.81 18.04 58.11
C GLU A 592 -37.94 18.48 57.18
N VAL A 593 -38.98 19.08 57.77
CA VAL A 593 -40.04 19.77 57.05
C VAL A 593 -39.90 21.26 57.32
N SER A 594 -39.36 21.99 56.36
CA SER A 594 -39.19 23.45 56.45
C SER A 594 -40.50 24.19 56.12
N ASP A 595 -40.50 25.52 56.27
CA ASP A 595 -41.65 26.37 55.91
C ASP A 595 -42.12 26.10 54.47
N GLY A 596 -43.43 25.87 54.31
CA GLY A 596 -44.05 25.52 53.02
C GLY A 596 -43.83 24.08 52.54
N GLY A 597 -43.00 23.28 53.22
CA GLY A 597 -42.78 21.86 52.90
C GLY A 597 -43.87 20.96 53.46
N ARG A 598 -44.08 19.79 52.83
CA ARG A 598 -45.15 18.84 53.20
C ARG A 598 -44.63 17.41 53.34
N ALA A 599 -44.80 16.81 54.52
CA ALA A 599 -44.63 15.38 54.77
C ALA A 599 -45.99 14.74 55.02
N ILE A 600 -46.32 13.68 54.29
CA ILE A 600 -47.62 13.00 54.37
C ILE A 600 -47.36 11.52 54.66
N GLU A 601 -48.08 10.94 55.63
CA GLU A 601 -48.00 9.52 56.00
C GLU A 601 -46.59 9.08 56.39
N THR A 602 -45.88 9.91 57.16
CA THR A 602 -44.54 9.53 57.65
C THR A 602 -44.64 8.50 58.77
N THR A 603 -44.01 7.34 58.59
CA THR A 603 -43.88 6.28 59.60
C THR A 603 -42.51 6.35 60.25
N ILE A 604 -42.44 6.55 61.57
CA ILE A 604 -41.18 6.61 62.32
C ILE A 604 -41.06 5.38 63.21
N THR A 605 -40.13 4.48 62.89
CA THR A 605 -39.77 3.34 63.77
C THR A 605 -38.59 3.69 64.68
N SER A 606 -37.71 4.58 64.20
CA SER A 606 -36.54 5.13 64.91
C SER A 606 -36.02 6.37 64.17
N GLY A 607 -35.25 7.25 64.84
CA GLY A 607 -34.80 8.52 64.28
C GLY A 607 -35.73 9.68 64.62
N TRP A 608 -35.70 10.76 63.83
CA TRP A 608 -36.44 11.99 64.12
C TRP A 608 -37.07 12.64 62.88
N GLN A 609 -38.26 13.21 63.07
CA GLN A 609 -38.85 14.19 62.15
C GLN A 609 -38.91 15.53 62.88
N ASN A 610 -38.38 16.57 62.24
CA ASN A 610 -38.49 17.95 62.72
C ASN A 610 -39.37 18.76 61.77
N VAL A 611 -40.40 19.39 62.31
CA VAL A 611 -41.32 20.25 61.55
C VAL A 611 -41.12 21.68 62.02
N LEU A 612 -40.49 22.49 61.17
CA LEU A 612 -40.25 23.90 61.45
C LEU A 612 -41.55 24.70 61.28
N SER A 613 -41.56 25.92 61.83
CA SER A 613 -42.72 26.82 61.70
C SER A 613 -43.10 27.00 60.23
N GLY A 614 -44.35 26.66 59.90
CA GLY A 614 -44.90 26.75 58.54
C GLY A 614 -44.74 25.49 57.68
N GLY A 615 -44.00 24.48 58.16
CA GLY A 615 -44.01 23.14 57.59
C GLY A 615 -45.26 22.35 57.99
N VAL A 616 -45.65 21.37 57.17
CA VAL A 616 -46.83 20.52 57.41
C VAL A 616 -46.43 19.06 57.44
N ALA A 617 -46.72 18.37 58.55
CA ALA A 617 -46.65 16.91 58.66
C ALA A 617 -48.03 16.36 59.02
N THR A 618 -48.57 15.45 58.21
CA THR A 618 -49.91 14.86 58.39
C THR A 618 -49.94 13.36 58.25
#